data_AF-A0A1F7X9W1-F1
#
_entry.id   AF-A0A1F7X9W1-F1
#
_cell.length_a   1.000
_cell.length_b   1.000
_cell.length_c   1.000
_cell.angle_alpha   90.00
_cell.angle_beta   90.00
_cell.angle_gamma   90.00
#
_symmetry.space_group_name_H-M   'P 1'
#
loop_
_entity.id
_entity.type
_entity.pdbx_description
1 polymer ?
#
loop_
_entity_poly.entity_id
_entity_poly.type
_entity_poly.pdbx_seq_one_letter_code
_entity_poly.pdbx_strand_id
1 'polypeptide(L)'
;MNKNILITIIVALVVGVGAFFGGVQYQKSKKVSFTPGQFQNGIRPSGFPQRNGFQGGRPVSGEITSIEDNTITVKTQDGSSKIVIYSDSTKVNKTSEGLKEDLKVGEQVMVIGSEGTDGTVTAQNISIGGNFFREIPAGQPPDQNN
;
A
#
# COMPACT_ATOMS: atom_id res chain seq x y z
N MET A 1 -32.72 -42.58 -14.45
CA MET A 1 -32.69 -41.12 -14.68
C MET A 1 -33.56 -40.81 -15.89
N ASN A 2 -34.47 -39.84 -15.79
CA ASN A 2 -35.41 -39.56 -16.88
C ASN A 2 -34.67 -38.91 -18.06
N LYS A 3 -34.93 -39.39 -19.28
CA LYS A 3 -34.23 -38.94 -20.50
C LYS A 3 -34.31 -37.41 -20.68
N ASN A 4 -35.40 -36.80 -20.20
CA ASN A 4 -35.63 -35.36 -20.24
C ASN A 4 -34.71 -34.59 -19.26
N ILE A 5 -34.44 -35.14 -18.07
CA ILE A 5 -33.52 -34.54 -17.09
C ILE A 5 -32.09 -34.55 -17.62
N LEU A 6 -31.70 -35.62 -18.33
CA LEU A 6 -30.38 -35.73 -18.95
C LEU A 6 -30.18 -34.67 -20.05
N ILE A 7 -31.21 -34.44 -20.88
CA ILE A 7 -31.16 -33.41 -21.95
C ILE A 7 -31.07 -32.00 -21.34
N THR A 8 -31.82 -31.69 -20.29
CA THR A 8 -31.78 -30.36 -19.65
C THR A 8 -30.40 -30.04 -19.07
N ILE A 9 -29.72 -31.01 -18.44
CA ILE A 9 -28.38 -30.82 -17.88
C ILE A 9 -27.35 -30.56 -18.98
N ILE A 10 -27.44 -31.29 -20.10
CA ILE A 10 -26.53 -31.09 -21.24
C ILE A 10 -26.72 -29.69 -21.86
N VAL A 11 -27.96 -29.25 -22.04
CA VAL A 11 -28.24 -27.91 -22.58
C VAL A 11 -27.72 -26.81 -21.64
N ALA A 12 -27.93 -26.96 -20.33
CA ALA A 12 -27.42 -26.00 -19.34
C ALA A 12 -25.88 -25.91 -19.33
N LEU A 13 -25.19 -27.05 -19.47
CA LEU A 13 -23.73 -27.09 -19.56
C LEU A 13 -23.21 -26.40 -20.83
N VAL A 14 -23.83 -26.66 -21.98
CA VAL A 14 -23.42 -26.03 -23.26
C VAL A 14 -23.64 -24.52 -23.24
N VAL A 15 -24.78 -24.05 -22.70
CA VAL A 15 -25.07 -22.61 -22.57
C VAL A 15 -24.12 -21.94 -21.58
N GLY A 16 -23.83 -22.59 -20.44
CA GLY A 16 -22.90 -22.07 -19.44
C GLY A 16 -21.47 -21.91 -19.98
N VAL A 17 -20.97 -22.90 -20.73
CA VAL A 17 -19.65 -22.84 -21.37
C VAL A 17 -19.64 -21.76 -22.46
N GLY A 18 -20.66 -21.67 -23.31
CA GLY A 18 -20.76 -20.64 -24.34
C GLY A 18 -20.78 -19.21 -23.78
N ALA A 19 -21.55 -18.98 -22.71
CA ALA A 19 -21.62 -17.69 -22.04
C ALA A 19 -20.29 -17.29 -21.36
N PHE A 20 -19.60 -18.25 -20.74
CA PHE A 20 -18.31 -18.02 -20.11
C PHE A 20 -17.22 -17.65 -21.12
N PHE A 21 -17.10 -18.41 -22.22
CA PHE A 21 -16.13 -18.11 -23.28
C PHE A 21 -16.47 -16.84 -24.07
N GLY A 22 -17.75 -16.55 -24.31
CA GLY A 22 -18.19 -15.30 -24.94
C GLY A 22 -17.91 -14.08 -24.07
N GLY A 23 -18.14 -14.16 -22.75
CA GLY A 23 -17.87 -13.08 -21.80
C GLY A 23 -16.39 -12.77 -21.62
N VAL A 24 -15.53 -13.79 -21.52
CA VAL A 24 -14.07 -13.62 -21.37
C VAL A 24 -13.44 -12.95 -22.60
N GLN A 25 -13.98 -13.20 -23.80
CA GLN A 25 -13.48 -12.55 -25.02
C GLN A 25 -13.95 -11.10 -25.16
N TYR A 26 -15.17 -10.76 -24.70
CA TYR A 26 -15.68 -9.39 -24.69
C TYR A 26 -14.86 -8.45 -23.78
N GLN A 27 -14.27 -8.98 -22.71
CA GLN A 27 -13.40 -8.20 -21.82
C GLN A 27 -12.02 -7.88 -22.43
N LYS A 28 -11.55 -8.68 -23.41
CA LYS A 28 -10.30 -8.37 -24.12
C LYS A 28 -10.44 -7.18 -25.09
N SER A 29 -11.65 -6.87 -25.52
CA SER A 29 -11.95 -5.78 -26.47
C SER A 29 -12.01 -4.39 -25.83
N LYS A 30 -11.96 -4.29 -24.49
CA LYS A 30 -11.92 -3.03 -23.73
C LYS A 30 -10.60 -2.84 -22.97
N LYS A 31 -9.48 -3.20 -23.59
CA LYS A 31 -8.16 -2.78 -23.10
C LYS A 31 -7.90 -1.37 -23.61
N VAL A 32 -8.06 -0.38 -22.72
CA VAL A 32 -7.51 0.96 -22.93
C VAL A 32 -6.00 0.78 -23.07
N SER A 33 -5.46 1.00 -24.26
CA SER A 33 -4.03 1.04 -24.52
C SER A 33 -3.45 2.28 -23.83
N PHE A 34 -2.96 2.11 -22.61
CA PHE A 34 -2.12 3.10 -21.97
C PHE A 34 -0.70 2.95 -22.55
N THR A 35 -0.32 3.85 -23.46
CA THR A 35 1.08 4.00 -23.89
C THR A 35 1.80 4.82 -22.81
N PRO A 36 2.70 4.23 -22.01
CA PRO A 36 3.47 4.99 -21.02
C PRO A 36 4.56 5.76 -21.77
N GLY A 37 4.38 7.07 -21.95
CA GLY A 37 5.40 7.91 -22.59
C GLY A 37 4.99 9.29 -23.09
N GLN A 38 3.70 9.64 -23.11
CA GLN A 38 3.26 10.90 -23.75
C GLN A 38 2.81 12.03 -22.80
N PHE A 39 2.99 11.90 -21.48
CA PHE A 39 2.73 13.00 -20.53
C PHE A 39 4.01 13.76 -20.13
N GLN A 40 4.99 13.82 -21.02
CA GLN A 40 6.19 14.63 -20.88
C GLN A 40 6.06 15.91 -21.71
N ASN A 41 5.11 16.79 -21.35
CA ASN A 41 5.28 18.22 -21.60
C ASN A 41 4.19 19.02 -20.88
N GLY A 42 4.59 19.76 -19.84
CA GLY A 42 3.70 20.68 -19.16
C GLY A 42 4.07 20.92 -17.70
N ILE A 43 5.17 21.66 -17.49
CA ILE A 43 5.42 22.56 -16.35
C ILE A 43 5.11 21.97 -14.97
N ARG A 44 6.08 21.27 -14.37
CA ARG A 44 6.13 21.03 -12.92
C ARG A 44 7.40 21.71 -12.38
N PRO A 45 7.31 22.57 -11.35
CA PRO A 45 8.45 23.29 -10.82
C PRO A 45 9.58 22.35 -10.41
N SER A 46 10.76 22.54 -11.00
CA SER A 46 12.02 21.91 -10.60
C SER A 46 12.33 22.26 -9.14
N GLY A 47 12.27 21.27 -8.25
CA GLY A 47 12.65 21.50 -6.84
C GLY A 47 12.41 20.32 -5.92
N PHE A 48 11.52 19.39 -6.27
CA PHE A 48 11.38 18.13 -5.55
C PHE A 48 12.12 17.04 -6.32
N PRO A 49 13.24 16.49 -5.80
CA PRO A 49 13.82 15.29 -6.37
C PRO A 49 12.74 14.22 -6.32
N GLN A 50 12.34 13.77 -7.51
CA GLN A 50 11.48 12.61 -7.70
C GLN A 50 12.12 11.47 -6.91
N ARG A 51 11.50 11.06 -5.80
CA ARG A 51 11.97 9.96 -4.94
C ARG A 51 11.89 8.67 -5.75
N ASN A 52 12.85 8.47 -6.61
CA ASN A 52 12.99 7.36 -7.54
C ASN A 52 13.59 6.13 -6.82
N GLY A 53 13.12 5.87 -5.59
CA GLY A 53 13.80 4.97 -4.65
C GLY A 53 12.90 4.00 -3.87
N PHE A 54 11.58 4.06 -3.99
CA PHE A 54 10.74 2.93 -3.58
C PHE A 54 10.49 2.05 -4.79
N GLN A 55 11.46 1.21 -5.11
CA GLN A 55 11.28 0.01 -5.94
C GLN A 55 10.49 -1.09 -5.18
N GLY A 56 9.88 -0.75 -4.04
CA GLY A 56 8.99 -1.61 -3.29
C GLY A 56 7.61 -1.62 -3.96
N GLY A 57 6.99 -2.79 -4.05
CA GLY A 57 5.63 -2.93 -4.53
C GLY A 57 4.64 -2.02 -3.79
N ARG A 58 3.42 -1.91 -4.31
CA ARG A 58 2.36 -1.12 -3.67
C ARG A 58 2.20 -1.56 -2.21
N PRO A 59 2.14 -0.62 -1.24
CA PRO A 59 1.93 -0.98 0.15
C PRO A 59 0.60 -1.71 0.30
N VAL A 60 0.59 -2.76 1.12
CA VAL A 60 -0.63 -3.49 1.47
C VAL A 60 -1.14 -2.92 2.79
N SER A 61 -2.37 -2.44 2.79
CA SER A 61 -3.07 -1.94 3.98
C SER A 61 -4.43 -2.61 4.12
N GLY A 62 -4.78 -2.98 5.35
CA GLY A 62 -6.00 -3.70 5.62
C GLY A 62 -6.00 -4.37 6.98
N GLU A 63 -6.99 -5.23 7.18
CA GLU A 63 -7.19 -6.03 8.39
C GLU A 63 -6.57 -7.41 8.22
N ILE A 64 -5.86 -7.91 9.23
CA ILE A 64 -5.34 -9.28 9.22
C ILE A 64 -6.50 -10.24 9.53
N THR A 65 -6.80 -11.17 8.62
CA THR A 65 -7.90 -12.14 8.76
C THR A 65 -7.43 -13.56 9.05
N SER A 66 -6.16 -13.90 8.77
CA SER A 66 -5.54 -15.18 9.11
C SER A 66 -4.04 -15.01 9.33
N ILE A 67 -3.45 -15.87 10.16
CA ILE A 67 -2.02 -15.96 10.43
C ILE A 67 -1.62 -17.43 10.37
N GLU A 68 -0.64 -17.75 9.52
CA GLU A 68 -0.11 -19.09 9.33
C GLU A 68 1.41 -19.00 9.17
N ASP A 69 2.15 -19.56 10.14
CA ASP A 69 3.63 -19.56 10.20
C ASP A 69 4.26 -18.18 9.95
N ASN A 70 4.78 -17.98 8.73
CA ASN A 70 5.48 -16.79 8.23
C ASN A 70 4.61 -15.97 7.28
N THR A 71 3.29 -16.18 7.31
CA THR A 71 2.34 -15.53 6.42
C THR A 71 1.15 -14.96 7.18
N ILE A 72 0.68 -13.81 6.70
CA ILE A 72 -0.59 -13.22 7.12
C ILE A 72 -1.48 -13.01 5.90
N THR A 73 -2.78 -13.24 6.05
CA THR A 73 -3.77 -12.82 5.06
C THR A 73 -4.35 -11.49 5.48
N VAL A 74 -4.29 -10.50 4.58
CA VAL A 74 -4.79 -9.14 4.79
C VAL A 74 -6.00 -8.92 3.89
N LYS A 75 -7.14 -8.60 4.49
CA LYS A 75 -8.31 -8.06 3.80
C LYS A 75 -8.11 -6.58 3.55
N THR A 76 -7.99 -6.20 2.29
CA THR A 76 -7.76 -4.82 1.88
C THR A 76 -9.08 -4.03 1.85
N GLN A 77 -8.98 -2.70 1.86
CA GLN A 77 -10.15 -1.81 1.87
C GLN A 77 -11.06 -1.96 0.65
N ASP A 78 -10.52 -2.42 -0.48
CA ASP A 78 -11.29 -2.74 -1.71
C ASP A 78 -12.06 -4.07 -1.61
N GLY A 79 -11.99 -4.75 -0.46
CA GLY A 79 -12.65 -6.03 -0.22
C GLY A 79 -11.87 -7.24 -0.74
N SER A 80 -10.73 -7.06 -1.41
CA SER A 80 -9.88 -8.17 -1.84
C SER A 80 -9.02 -8.72 -0.70
N SER A 81 -8.31 -9.83 -0.94
CA SER A 81 -7.40 -10.45 0.03
C SER A 81 -5.99 -10.53 -0.55
N LYS A 82 -4.99 -10.28 0.30
CA LYS A 82 -3.56 -10.37 -0.03
C LYS A 82 -2.87 -11.26 0.99
N ILE A 83 -2.03 -12.17 0.51
CA ILE A 83 -1.12 -12.94 1.37
C ILE A 83 0.19 -12.16 1.46
N VAL A 84 0.62 -11.86 2.68
CA VAL A 84 1.88 -11.19 2.98
C VAL A 84 2.79 -12.21 3.66
N ILE A 85 4.00 -12.37 3.12
CA ILE A 85 5.02 -13.28 3.65
C ILE A 85 6.08 -12.44 4.34
N TYR A 86 6.48 -12.83 5.55
CA TYR A 86 7.50 -12.15 6.34
C TYR A 86 8.54 -13.14 6.89
N SER A 87 9.70 -12.61 7.28
CA SER A 87 10.79 -13.40 7.88
C SER A 87 11.27 -12.76 9.18
N ASP A 88 12.22 -13.39 9.85
CA ASP A 88 12.81 -12.87 11.10
C ASP A 88 13.55 -11.54 10.90
N SER A 89 13.94 -11.23 9.66
CA SER A 89 14.51 -9.92 9.29
C SER A 89 13.47 -8.82 9.10
N THR A 90 12.19 -9.18 9.01
CA THR A 90 11.09 -8.21 8.83
C THR A 90 10.92 -7.39 10.09
N LYS A 91 11.14 -6.07 9.98
CA LYS A 91 10.92 -5.13 11.08
C LYS A 91 9.43 -4.88 11.27
N VAL A 92 8.88 -5.35 12.40
CA VAL A 92 7.50 -5.09 12.80
C VAL A 92 7.48 -3.92 13.78
N ASN A 93 6.77 -2.85 13.43
CA ASN A 93 6.55 -1.71 14.32
C ASN A 93 5.08 -1.71 14.75
N LYS A 94 4.84 -1.60 16.05
CA LYS A 94 3.50 -1.51 16.62
C LYS A 94 3.36 -0.16 17.31
N THR A 95 2.32 0.57 16.94
CA THR A 95 1.91 1.79 17.65
C THR A 95 0.76 1.44 18.57
N SER A 96 0.79 1.98 19.79
CA SER A 96 -0.30 1.90 20.77
C SER A 96 -0.57 3.29 21.34
N GLU A 97 -1.71 3.45 21.99
CA GLU A 97 -1.98 4.65 22.77
C GLU A 97 -0.93 4.81 23.88
N GLY A 98 -0.32 5.98 23.96
CA GLY A 98 0.67 6.33 24.97
C GLY A 98 0.03 7.13 26.11
N LEU A 99 0.62 7.03 27.28
CA LEU A 99 0.24 7.82 28.45
C LEU A 99 1.13 9.05 28.59
N LYS A 100 0.69 10.03 29.39
CA LYS A 100 1.49 11.23 29.65
C LYS A 100 2.80 10.87 30.38
N GLU A 101 2.77 9.82 31.20
CA GLU A 101 3.90 9.30 31.96
C GLU A 101 4.98 8.65 31.06
N ASP A 102 4.64 8.33 29.81
CA ASP A 102 5.59 7.82 28.82
C ASP A 102 6.46 8.93 28.21
N LEU A 103 6.08 10.20 28.39
CA LEU A 103 6.86 11.36 27.94
C LEU A 103 8.06 11.59 28.86
N LYS A 104 9.19 10.99 28.51
CA LYS A 104 10.44 11.05 29.27
C LYS A 104 11.50 11.86 28.56
N VAL A 105 12.37 12.51 29.34
CA VAL A 105 13.52 13.24 28.81
C VAL A 105 14.44 12.27 28.07
N GLY A 106 14.84 12.63 26.85
CA GLY A 106 15.69 11.81 25.99
C GLY A 106 14.92 10.98 24.95
N GLU A 107 13.59 10.88 25.07
CA GLU A 107 12.76 10.24 24.05
C GLU A 107 12.68 11.08 22.77
N GLN A 108 12.68 10.41 21.62
CA GLN A 108 12.41 11.05 20.34
C GLN A 108 10.90 11.14 20.14
N VAL A 109 10.41 12.33 19.82
CA VAL A 109 8.99 12.58 19.62
C VAL A 109 8.72 13.35 18.34
N MET A 110 7.59 13.08 17.71
CA MET A 110 7.00 13.93 16.69
C MET A 110 5.73 14.57 17.25
N VAL A 111 5.69 15.91 17.26
CA VAL A 111 4.56 16.68 17.76
C VAL A 111 3.83 17.31 16.59
N ILE A 112 2.53 17.03 16.48
CA ILE A 112 1.63 17.69 15.52
C ILE A 112 0.74 18.62 16.32
N GLY A 113 0.74 19.91 15.98
CA GLY A 113 0.04 20.94 16.74
C GLY A 113 0.06 22.29 16.05
N SER A 114 -0.35 23.31 16.80
CA SER A 114 -0.35 24.70 16.34
C SER A 114 0.78 25.47 17.03
N GLU A 115 1.61 26.13 16.24
CA GLU A 115 2.69 26.98 16.73
C GLU A 115 2.16 28.40 17.02
N GLY A 116 2.48 28.91 18.21
CA GLY A 116 2.17 30.28 18.64
C GLY A 116 3.21 31.28 18.13
N THR A 117 2.87 32.56 18.20
CA THR A 117 3.79 33.65 17.78
C THR A 117 5.02 33.80 18.66
N ASP A 118 5.02 33.16 19.83
CA ASP A 118 6.12 33.09 20.78
C ASP A 118 7.02 31.84 20.58
N GLY A 119 6.73 31.03 19.56
CA GLY A 119 7.46 29.78 19.27
C GLY A 119 7.05 28.59 20.13
N THR A 120 5.98 28.72 20.93
CA THR A 120 5.42 27.58 21.67
C THR A 120 4.55 26.72 20.76
N VAL A 121 4.50 25.40 20.99
CA VAL A 121 3.63 24.49 20.22
C VAL A 121 2.56 23.91 21.12
N THR A 122 1.29 24.19 20.79
CA THR A 122 0.13 23.52 21.41
C THR A 122 -0.11 22.20 20.69
N ALA A 123 0.23 21.09 21.34
CA ALA A 123 0.14 19.76 20.75
C ALA A 123 -1.31 19.26 20.62
N GLN A 124 -1.64 18.71 19.46
CA GLN A 124 -2.87 17.96 19.21
C GLN A 124 -2.61 16.44 19.19
N ASN A 125 -1.41 16.04 18.78
CA ASN A 125 -0.94 14.65 18.82
C ASN A 125 0.56 14.61 19.12
N ILE A 126 0.97 13.66 19.95
CA ILE A 126 2.38 13.36 20.22
C ILE A 126 2.60 11.89 19.91
N SER A 127 3.45 11.62 18.92
CA SER A 127 3.93 10.28 18.63
C SER A 127 5.28 10.08 19.31
N ILE A 128 5.36 9.09 20.19
CA ILE A 128 6.57 8.72 20.93
C ILE A 128 7.29 7.61 20.18
N GLY A 129 8.60 7.79 19.97
CA GLY A 129 9.41 6.85 19.23
C GLY A 129 8.99 6.72 17.76
N GLY A 130 9.60 5.77 17.06
CA GLY A 130 9.30 5.46 15.66
C GLY A 130 10.45 5.74 14.70
N ASN A 131 10.43 5.08 13.53
CA ASN A 131 11.43 5.27 12.48
C ASN A 131 11.23 6.58 11.69
N PHE A 132 10.44 7.54 12.21
CA PHE A 132 10.15 8.83 11.57
C PHE A 132 11.44 9.59 11.19
N PHE A 133 12.49 9.42 12.01
CA PHE A 133 13.76 10.12 11.85
C PHE A 133 14.83 9.29 11.12
N ARG A 134 14.50 8.08 10.64
CA ARG A 134 15.43 7.26 9.87
C ARG A 134 15.19 7.50 8.38
N GLU A 135 16.24 7.93 7.69
CA GLU A 135 16.32 8.34 6.27
C GLU A 135 16.04 9.82 5.97
N ILE A 136 16.88 10.70 6.49
CA ILE A 136 17.52 11.64 5.56
C ILE A 136 18.85 10.97 5.20
N PRO A 137 18.99 10.36 4.01
CA PRO A 137 20.31 10.08 3.48
C PRO A 137 21.06 11.41 3.57
N ALA A 138 22.14 11.47 4.35
CA ALA A 138 23.05 12.61 4.29
C ALA A 138 23.30 12.81 2.80
N GLY A 139 22.84 13.94 2.25
CA GLY A 139 22.98 14.22 0.84
C GLY A 139 24.43 13.93 0.50
N GLN A 140 24.65 12.97 -0.40
CA GLN A 140 26.00 12.62 -0.84
C GLN A 140 26.68 13.97 -1.14
N PRO A 141 27.80 14.29 -0.48
CA PRO A 141 28.50 15.52 -0.79
C PRO A 141 28.69 15.55 -2.30
N PRO A 142 28.42 16.67 -2.99
CA PRO A 142 28.68 16.74 -4.42
C PRO A 142 30.11 16.27 -4.62
N ASP A 143 30.29 15.22 -5.42
CA ASP A 143 31.61 14.67 -5.74
C ASP A 143 32.44 15.81 -6.32
N GLN A 144 33.25 16.45 -5.46
CA GLN A 144 34.25 17.43 -5.86
C GLN A 144 35.43 16.64 -6.41
N ASN A 145 35.28 16.06 -7.59
CA ASN A 145 36.40 15.58 -8.39
C ASN A 145 36.47 16.38 -9.69
N ASN A 146 37.23 17.47 -9.56
CA ASN A 146 38.26 17.98 -10.47
C ASN A 146 38.14 17.65 -11.96
#